data_AF-A0A950A8N0-F1
#
_entry.id   AF-A0A950A8N0-F1
#
_cell.length_a   1.000
_cell.length_b   1.000
_cell.length_c   1.000
_cell.angle_alpha   90.00
_cell.angle_beta   90.00
_cell.angle_gamma   90.00
#
_symmetry.space_group_name_H-M   'P 1'
#
loop_
_entity.id
_entity.type
_entity.pdbx_description
1 polymer ?
#
loop_
_entity_poly.entity_id
_entity_poly.type
_entity_poly.pdbx_seq_one_letter_code
_entity_poly.pdbx_strand_id
1 'polypeptide(L)' 'MKIPVTIVTGFLGSGKTTLICGLLRKIPDRRLAVLVNEFGEVSVDGSVLRAAGQQCDVEIHDLPN' A
#
# COMPACT_ATOMS: atom_id res chain seq x y z
N MET A 1 -17.43 -2.55 -16.05
CA MET A 1 -15.95 -2.72 -16.06
C MET A 1 -15.53 -3.41 -14.77
N LYS A 2 -14.51 -4.27 -14.78
CA LYS A 2 -13.97 -4.91 -13.56
C LYS A 2 -12.67 -4.21 -13.16
N ILE A 3 -12.53 -3.90 -11.87
CA ILE A 3 -11.28 -3.38 -11.30
C ILE A 3 -10.43 -4.59 -10.90
N PRO A 4 -9.19 -4.75 -11.42
CA PRO A 4 -8.33 -5.84 -10.99
C PRO A 4 -7.92 -5.65 -9.53
N VAL A 5 -8.02 -6.72 -8.74
CA VAL A 5 -7.66 -6.72 -7.32
C VAL A 5 -6.53 -7.70 -7.09
N THR A 6 -5.53 -7.29 -6.34
CA THR A 6 -4.42 -8.14 -5.91
C THR A 6 -4.35 -8.12 -4.39
N ILE A 7 -4.30 -9.30 -3.79
CA ILE A 7 -4.17 -9.46 -2.34
C ILE A 7 -2.72 -9.79 -2.02
N VAL A 8 -2.08 -8.97 -1.19
CA VAL A 8 -0.74 -9.23 -0.65
C VAL A 8 -0.90 -9.72 0.78
N THR A 9 -0.53 -10.97 1.04
CA THR A 9 -0.63 -11.60 2.37
C THR A 9 0.70 -12.23 2.77
N GLY A 10 0.85 -12.52 4.07
CA GLY A 10 2.06 -13.09 4.65
C GLY A 10 2.20 -12.77 6.14
N PHE A 11 3.05 -13.53 6.84
CA PHE A 11 3.32 -13.35 8.26
C PHE A 11 3.85 -11.95 8.61
N LEU A 12 3.78 -11.56 9.90
CA LEU A 12 4.39 -10.33 10.38
C LEU A 12 5.90 -10.34 10.08
N GLY A 13 6.44 -9.24 9.60
CA GLY A 13 7.86 -9.16 9.21
C GLY A 13 8.22 -9.82 7.87
N SER A 14 7.27 -10.37 7.11
CA SER A 14 7.55 -11.01 5.81
C SER A 14 7.90 -10.04 4.66
N GLY A 15 8.03 -8.73 4.95
CA GLY A 15 8.42 -7.73 3.95
C GLY A 15 7.29 -7.20 3.05
N LYS A 16 6.01 -7.35 3.44
CA LYS A 16 4.85 -6.89 2.64
C LYS A 16 4.93 -5.39 2.30
N THR A 17 5.13 -4.53 3.30
CA THR A 17 5.26 -3.08 3.11
C THR A 17 6.43 -2.74 2.19
N THR A 18 7.58 -3.41 2.35
CA THR A 18 8.76 -3.25 1.48
C THR A 18 8.45 -3.59 0.02
N LEU A 19 7.74 -4.68 -0.23
CA LEU A 19 7.32 -5.08 -1.57
C LEU A 19 6.43 -4.02 -2.21
N ILE A 20 5.41 -3.54 -1.49
CA ILE A 20 4.47 -2.54 -2.00
C ILE A 20 5.19 -1.21 -2.27
N CYS A 21 6.05 -0.75 -1.36
CA CYS A 21 6.90 0.43 -1.58
C CYS A 21 7.76 0.31 -2.84
N GLY A 22 8.41 -0.84 -3.04
CA GLY A 22 9.22 -1.11 -4.21
C GLY A 22 8.40 -1.17 -5.50
N LEU A 23 7.16 -1.66 -5.43
CA LEU A 23 6.21 -1.65 -6.53
C LEU A 23 5.84 -0.22 -6.90
N LEU A 24 5.34 0.58 -5.95
CA LEU A 24 4.90 1.97 -6.19
C LEU A 24 5.99 2.79 -6.90
N ARG A 25 7.24 2.70 -6.42
CA ARG A 25 8.39 3.40 -7.05
C ARG A 25 8.69 3.00 -8.49
N LYS A 26 8.26 1.81 -8.93
CA LYS A 26 8.52 1.27 -10.27
C LYS A 26 7.38 1.52 -11.26
N ILE A 27 6.20 1.92 -10.79
CA ILE A 27 5.01 2.13 -11.63
C ILE A 27 4.40 3.54 -11.44
N PRO A 28 5.17 4.61 -11.68
CA PRO A 28 4.71 5.99 -11.45
C PRO A 28 3.44 6.34 -12.22
N ASP A 29 3.27 5.82 -13.44
CA ASP A 29 2.15 6.19 -14.32
C ASP A 29 0.87 5.37 -14.12
N ARG A 30 0.78 4.59 -13.03
CA ARG A 30 -0.40 3.74 -12.74
C ARG A 30 -1.26 4.37 -11.65
N ARG A 31 -2.57 4.46 -11.93
CA ARG A 31 -3.58 4.79 -10.93
C ARG A 31 -3.88 3.57 -10.07
N LEU A 32 -3.64 3.67 -8.77
CA LEU A 32 -3.73 2.57 -7.82
C LEU A 32 -4.50 2.99 -6.57
N ALA A 33 -5.31 2.07 -6.04
CA ALA A 33 -5.84 2.17 -4.70
C ALA A 33 -5.15 1.09 -3.85
N VAL A 34 -4.55 1.50 -2.73
CA VAL A 34 -3.88 0.60 -1.79
C VAL A 34 -4.67 0.60 -0.50
N LEU A 35 -5.16 -0.58 -0.15
CA LEU A 35 -5.90 -0.82 1.08
C LEU A 35 -4.98 -1.53 2.06
N VAL A 36 -4.73 -0.91 3.20
CA VAL A 36 -3.80 -1.41 4.21
C VAL A 36 -4.61 -1.80 5.44
N ASN A 37 -4.32 -3.00 5.94
CA ASN A 37 -4.81 -3.40 7.25
C ASN A 37 -3.74 -3.07 8.28
N GLU A 38 -4.01 -2.10 9.14
CA GLU A 38 -3.08 -1.64 10.15
C GLU A 38 -3.72 -1.76 11.54
N PHE A 39 -3.02 -2.47 12.43
CA PHE A 39 -3.47 -2.69 13.80
C PHE A 39 -2.66 -1.78 14.74
N GLY A 40 -3.29 -0.73 15.28
CA GLY A 40 -2.68 0.19 16.25
C GLY A 40 -3.23 1.62 16.16
N GLU A 41 -3.04 2.44 17.19
CA GLU A 41 -3.48 3.86 17.19
C GLU A 41 -2.67 4.75 16.23
N VAL A 42 -1.45 4.34 15.88
CA VAL A 42 -0.55 5.09 15.00
C VAL A 42 -0.36 4.34 13.69
N SER A 43 -0.79 4.96 12.58
CA SER A 43 -0.56 4.42 11.23
C SER A 43 0.87 4.67 10.76
N VAL A 44 1.72 3.65 10.86
CA VAL A 44 3.08 3.63 10.32
C VAL A 44 3.07 3.19 8.86
N ASP A 45 2.37 2.10 8.52
CA ASP A 45 2.39 1.53 7.17
C ASP A 45 1.78 2.51 6.15
N GLY A 46 0.67 3.17 6.48
CA GLY A 46 0.05 4.19 5.62
C GLY A 46 1.00 5.34 5.29
N SER A 47 1.74 5.84 6.28
CA SER A 47 2.71 6.93 6.10
C SER A 47 3.90 6.53 5.20
N VAL A 48 4.43 5.32 5.41
CA VAL A 48 5.56 4.77 4.65
C VAL A 48 5.18 4.59 3.18
N LEU A 49 3.97 4.09 2.93
CA LEU A 49 3.46 3.88 1.57
C LEU A 49 3.20 5.19 0.84
N ARG A 50 2.64 6.21 1.52
CA ARG A 50 2.44 7.55 0.93
C ARG A 50 3.77 8.18 0.52
N ALA A 51 4.81 8.03 1.34
CA ALA A 51 6.14 8.50 1.01
C ALA A 51 6.75 7.76 -0.19
N ALA A 52 6.50 6.46 -0.33
CA ALA A 52 7.00 5.68 -1.47
C ALA A 52 6.25 5.97 -2.78
N GLY A 53 4.98 6.35 -2.70
CA GLY A 53 4.11 6.61 -3.85
C GLY A 53 3.96 8.08 -4.24
N GLN A 54 4.82 9.00 -3.78
CA GLN A 54 4.69 10.44 -4.08
C GLN A 54 4.64 10.79 -5.57
N GLN A 55 5.19 9.93 -6.42
CA GLN A 55 5.22 10.10 -7.87
C GLN A 55 4.09 9.33 -8.58
N CYS A 56 3.25 8.61 -7.83
CA CYS A 56 2.12 7.85 -8.33
C CYS A 56 0.79 8.55 -8.03
N ASP A 57 -0.19 8.38 -8.91
CA ASP A 57 -1.60 8.63 -8.58
C ASP A 57 -2.13 7.48 -7.69
N VAL A 58 -1.70 7.49 -6.42
CA VAL A 58 -2.04 6.46 -5.44
C VAL A 58 -2.91 7.01 -4.30
N GLU A 59 -4.01 6.32 -4.04
CA GLU A 59 -4.85 6.57 -2.88
C GLU A 59 -4.64 5.45 -1.86
N ILE A 60 -4.23 5.82 -0.65
CA ILE A 60 -4.00 4.87 0.45
C ILE A 60 -5.14 5.03 1.45
N HIS A 61 -5.81 3.91 1.74
CA HIS A 61 -6.89 3.81 2.72
C HIS A 61 -6.52 2.81 3.80
N ASP A 62 -6.74 3.23 5.05
CA ASP A 62 -6.57 2.39 6.22
C ASP A 62 -7.92 1.73 6.53
N LEU A 63 -7.91 0.41 6.72
CA LEU A 63 -9.12 -0.30 7.13
C LEU A 63 -9.35 -0.12 8.63
N PRO A 64 -10.60 0.13 9.06
CA PRO A 64 -10.94 0.06 10.48
C PRO A 64 -10.74 -1.37 11.00
N ASN A 65 -10.37 -1.46 12.29
CA ASN A 65 -10.30 -2.73 13.02
C ASN A 65 -11.66 -3.45 13.07
#